data_AF-A0A3D1IZQ6-F1
#
_entry.id   AF-A0A3D1IZQ6-F1
#
_cell.length_a   1.000
_cell.length_b   1.000
_cell.length_c   1.000
_cell.angle_alpha   90.00
_cell.angle_beta   90.00
_cell.angle_gamma   90.00
#
_symmetry.space_group_name_H-M   'P 1'
#
loop_
_entity.id
_entity.type
_entity.pdbx_description
1 polymer ?
#
loop_
_entity_poly.entity_id
_entity_poly.type
_entity_poly.pdbx_seq_one_letter_code
_entity_poly.pdbx_strand_id
1 'polypeptide(L)' 'MVHLDHGERTAARLALAASLAHQHLATLIGVFGQLAPTQQAGIASPWPSAAYTEAATASKAAFEQATVGLAHAEW' A
#
# COMPACT_ATOMS: atom_id res chain seq x y z
N MET A 1 -7.34 -9.76 -0.15
CA MET A 1 -5.98 -9.20 -0.08
C MET A 1 -5.77 -8.24 -1.24
N VAL A 2 -5.13 -7.09 -1.03
CA VAL A 2 -4.88 -6.05 -2.04
C VAL A 2 -3.42 -5.62 -2.02
N HIS A 3 -2.78 -5.61 -3.19
CA HIS A 3 -1.43 -5.07 -3.34
C HIS A 3 -1.44 -3.55 -3.31
N LEU A 4 -0.44 -2.93 -2.70
CA LEU A 4 -0.28 -1.48 -2.60
C LEU A 4 1.13 -1.09 -3.06
N ASP A 5 1.19 -0.06 -3.89
CA ASP A 5 2.41 0.55 -4.40
C ASP A 5 2.19 2.07 -4.58
N HIS A 6 3.23 2.81 -4.93
CA HIS A 6 3.14 4.26 -5.22
C HIS A 6 2.45 4.59 -6.57
N GLY A 7 2.08 3.59 -7.38
CA GLY A 7 1.52 3.82 -8.71
C GLY A 7 0.10 4.36 -8.70
N GLU A 8 -0.25 5.13 -9.74
CA GLU A 8 -1.56 5.77 -9.92
C GLU A 8 -2.73 4.78 -9.85
N ARG A 9 -2.52 3.53 -10.27
CA ARG A 9 -3.54 2.48 -10.27
C ARG A 9 -3.84 1.89 -8.88
N THR A 10 -2.97 2.12 -7.90
CA THR A 10 -3.17 1.61 -6.53
C THR A 10 -4.43 2.18 -5.90
N ALA A 11 -4.72 3.47 -6.12
CA ALA A 11 -5.92 4.11 -5.58
C ALA A 11 -7.21 3.43 -6.07
N ALA A 12 -7.32 3.18 -7.38
CA ALA A 12 -8.49 2.52 -7.95
C ALA A 12 -8.63 1.07 -7.46
N ARG A 13 -7.51 0.34 -7.36
CA ARG A 13 -7.47 -1.03 -6.86
C ARG A 13 -7.90 -1.11 -5.39
N LEU A 14 -7.42 -0.20 -4.55
CA LEU A 14 -7.77 -0.11 -3.14
C LEU A 14 -9.25 0.23 -2.95
N ALA A 15 -9.78 1.20 -3.71
CA ALA A 15 -11.19 1.57 -3.65
C ALA A 15 -12.12 0.39 -4.01
N LEU A 16 -11.78 -0.36 -5.06
CA LEU A 16 -12.52 -1.56 -5.44
C LEU A 16 -12.47 -2.63 -4.35
N ALA A 17 -11.29 -2.89 -3.78
CA ALA A 17 -11.12 -3.88 -2.73
C ALA A 17 -11.88 -3.52 -1.45
N ALA A 18 -11.86 -2.25 -1.05
CA ALA A 18 -12.62 -1.75 0.10
C ALA A 18 -14.14 -1.89 -0.12
N SER A 19 -14.63 -1.57 -1.32
CA SER A 19 -16.05 -1.75 -1.66
C SER A 19 -16.48 -3.22 -1.55
N LEU A 20 -15.70 -4.15 -2.09
CA LEU A 20 -15.99 -5.58 -1.99
C LEU A 20 -15.94 -6.09 -0.55
N ALA A 21 -14.93 -5.67 0.23
CA ALA A 21 -14.81 -6.03 1.63
C ALA A 21 -16.01 -5.55 2.45
N HIS A 22 -16.49 -4.33 2.19
CA HIS A 22 -17.68 -3.78 2.83
C HIS A 22 -18.93 -4.56 2.47
N GLN A 23 -19.16 -4.83 1.18
CA GLN A 23 -20.34 -5.56 0.69
C GLN A 23 -20.43 -6.99 1.24
N HIS A 24 -19.29 -7.64 1.42
CA HIS A 24 -19.23 -9.05 1.83
C HIS A 24 -18.85 -9.25 3.29
N LEU A 25 -18.72 -8.17 4.08
CA LEU A 25 -18.26 -8.21 5.47
C LEU A 25 -16.95 -8.99 5.63
N ALA A 26 -16.07 -8.89 4.63
CA ALA A 26 -14.84 -9.65 4.55
C ALA A 26 -13.66 -8.86 5.13
N THR A 27 -12.67 -9.57 5.66
CA THR A 27 -11.40 -8.96 6.09
C THR A 27 -10.60 -8.48 4.87
N LEU A 28 -10.21 -7.21 4.88
CA LEU A 28 -9.31 -6.65 3.86
C LEU A 28 -7.88 -6.58 4.39
N ILE A 29 -6.98 -7.35 3.77
CA ILE A 29 -5.54 -7.30 4.03
C ILE A 29 -4.86 -6.51 2.90
N GLY A 30 -4.26 -5.37 3.21
CA GLY A 30 -3.32 -4.65 2.37
C GLY A 30 -1.94 -5.28 2.43
N VAL A 31 -1.15 -5.18 1.35
CA VAL A 31 0.27 -5.56 1.34
C VAL A 31 1.01 -4.54 0.50
N PHE A 32 1.90 -3.77 1.12
CA PHE A 32 2.76 -2.85 0.40
C PHE A 32 3.99 -3.52 -0.18
N GLY A 33 4.20 -3.35 -1.47
CA GLY A 33 5.38 -3.80 -2.18
C GLY A 33 5.66 -2.90 -3.37
N GLN A 34 6.87 -2.38 -3.47
CA GLN A 34 7.31 -1.66 -4.65
C GLN A 34 8.77 -1.92 -4.95
N LEU A 35 9.13 -1.82 -6.23
CA LEU A 35 10.52 -1.85 -6.63
C LEU A 35 11.17 -0.52 -6.26
N ALA A 36 12.23 -0.59 -5.47
CA ALA A 36 13.08 0.57 -5.30
C ALA A 36 13.92 0.82 -6.57
N PRO A 37 14.29 2.08 -6.85
CA PRO A 37 15.21 2.38 -7.94
C PRO A 37 16.51 1.61 -7.76
N THR A 38 17.08 1.15 -8.87
CA THR A 38 18.36 0.44 -8.89
C THR A 38 19.43 1.26 -8.17
N GLN A 39 20.04 0.71 -7.13
CA GLN A 39 21.22 1.30 -6.53
C GLN A 39 22.30 1.44 -7.61
N GLN A 40 22.84 2.65 -7.78
CA GLN A 40 23.99 2.82 -8.68
C GLN A 40 25.17 2.03 -8.12
N ALA A 41 25.79 1.22 -8.99
CA ALA A 41 26.93 0.39 -8.61
C ALA A 41 28.04 1.27 -7.97
N GLY A 42 28.47 0.92 -6.76
CA GLY A 42 29.50 1.64 -6.01
C GLY A 42 28.98 2.60 -4.94
N ILE A 43 27.66 2.83 -4.84
CA ILE A 43 27.06 3.64 -3.77
C ILE A 43 26.21 2.73 -2.88
N ALA A 44 26.71 2.44 -1.67
CA ALA A 44 25.92 1.80 -0.63
C ALA A 44 24.90 2.81 -0.08
N SER A 45 23.71 2.86 -0.68
CA SER A 45 22.58 3.58 -0.08
C SER A 45 21.96 2.71 1.02
N PRO A 46 21.60 3.27 2.19
CA PRO A 46 20.87 2.50 3.20
C PRO A 46 19.57 1.95 2.61
N TRP A 47 19.25 0.71 2.96
CA TRP A 47 17.97 0.06 2.67
C TRP A 47 17.11 0.03 3.94
N PRO A 48 15.81 0.37 3.86
CA PRO A 48 15.13 0.96 2.70
C PRO A 48 15.58 2.41 2.46
N SER A 49 15.45 2.87 1.22
CA SER A 49 15.71 4.28 0.89
C SER A 49 14.65 5.21 1.50
N ALA A 50 14.97 6.49 1.68
CA ALA A 50 14.00 7.47 2.18
C ALA A 50 12.72 7.51 1.34
N ALA A 51 12.84 7.51 0.00
CA ALA A 51 11.72 7.46 -0.91
C ALA A 51 10.87 6.18 -0.76
N TYR A 52 11.48 5.03 -0.44
CA TYR A 52 10.73 3.82 -0.16
C TYR A 52 9.92 3.93 1.13
N THR A 53 10.52 4.48 2.18
CA THR A 53 9.87 4.71 3.48
C THR A 53 8.72 5.73 3.37
N GLU A 54 8.91 6.80 2.62
CA GLU A 54 7.87 7.80 2.34
C GLU A 54 6.68 7.17 1.60
N ALA A 55 6.95 6.38 0.56
CA ALA A 55 5.91 5.68 -0.19
C ALA A 55 5.18 4.63 0.65
N ALA A 56 5.89 3.89 1.52
CA ALA A 56 5.25 2.96 2.46
C ALA A 56 4.33 3.71 3.44
N THR A 57 4.78 4.85 3.96
CA THR A 57 3.99 5.69 4.87
C THR A 57 2.74 6.25 4.17
N ALA A 58 2.89 6.76 2.95
CA ALA A 58 1.77 7.24 2.15
C ALA A 58 0.79 6.12 1.80
N SER A 59 1.30 4.92 1.47
CA SER A 59 0.47 3.74 1.21
C SER A 59 -0.36 3.35 2.44
N LYS A 60 0.25 3.33 3.62
CA LYS A 60 -0.45 3.03 4.87
C LYS A 60 -1.55 4.04 5.16
N ALA A 61 -1.26 5.33 5.05
CA ALA A 61 -2.25 6.39 5.26
C ALA A 61 -3.44 6.29 4.28
N ALA A 62 -3.16 6.01 3.00
CA ALA A 62 -4.20 5.83 1.99
C ALA A 62 -5.07 4.59 2.27
N PHE A 63 -4.46 3.49 2.74
CA PHE A 63 -5.18 2.29 3.15
C PHE A 63 -6.12 2.58 4.32
N GLU A 64 -5.60 3.16 5.41
CA GLU A 64 -6.40 3.49 6.58
C GLU A 64 -7.61 4.37 6.22
N GLN A 65 -7.41 5.37 5.36
CA GLN A 65 -8.49 6.22 4.84
C GLN A 65 -9.53 5.44 4.02
N ALA A 66 -9.09 4.56 3.13
CA ALA A 66 -10.00 3.77 2.28
C ALA A 66 -10.77 2.69 3.06
N THR A 67 -10.23 2.25 4.21
CA THR A 67 -10.84 1.21 5.05
C THR A 67 -11.70 1.73 6.20
N VAL A 68 -11.91 3.04 6.29
CA VAL A 68 -12.82 3.62 7.29
C VAL A 68 -14.21 2.96 7.17
N GLY A 69 -14.69 2.39 8.27
CA GLY A 69 -15.99 1.72 8.33
C GLY A 69 -15.96 0.23 7.97
N LEU A 70 -14.80 -0.36 7.65
CA LEU A 70 -14.65 -1.81 7.59
C LEU A 70 -14.49 -2.38 9.01
N ALA A 71 -15.13 -3.54 9.25
CA ALA A 71 -15.04 -4.23 10.53
C ALA A 71 -13.63 -4.81 10.79
N HIS A 72 -12.97 -5.30 9.73
CA HIS A 72 -11.66 -5.93 9.81
C HIS A 72 -10.79 -5.49 8.62
N ALA A 73 -9.75 -4.71 8.92
CA ALA A 73 -8.76 -4.29 7.94
C ALA A 73 -7.35 -4.28 8.57
N GLU A 74 -6.36 -4.72 7.80
CA GLU A 74 -4.94 -4.80 8.20
C GLU A 74 -4.06 -4.39 7.01
N TRP A 75 -2.99 -3.62 7.25
CA TRP A 75 -2.05 -3.14 6.21
C TRP A 75 -0.73 -3.91 6.24
#